data_AF-A0A932W673-F1
#
_entry.id   AF-A0A932W673-F1
#
_cell.length_a   1.000
_cell.length_b   1.000
_cell.length_c   1.000
_cell.angle_alpha   90.00
_cell.angle_beta   90.00
_cell.angle_gamma   90.00
#
_symmetry.space_group_name_H-M   'P 1'
#
loop_
_entity.id
_entity.type
_entity.pdbx_description
1 polymer ?
#
loop_
_entity_poly.entity_id
_entity_poly.type
_entity_poly.pdbx_seq_one_letter_code
_entity_poly.pdbx_strand_id
1 'polypeptide(L)'
;MTGPGGIELVLRSDHDRLDLAAFCGRLARLDPGSLVRLTAVGDRLTGYARLPWQVLVSRTVHRVPAAGVDVTVVDVTVAVADMLAATGTPAPLRLGPGAVRDGEWRGTLPPTAGWRRIEVVPVPAIDGAVRAAVATYDGARGRPDADVVAATVLDHAALTASDGQVSVVLPMGALYAAQRMAFLGPDPSGSAVACAVSRSGPWARLAAPYGSVYHRQDPGPVLRPG
;
A
#
# COMPACT_ATOMS: atom_id res chain seq x y z
N MET A 1 -27.70 -13.95 -6.04
CA MET A 1 -26.95 -15.08 -6.62
C MET A 1 -26.01 -14.53 -7.67
N THR A 2 -24.73 -14.43 -7.35
CA THR A 2 -23.70 -14.08 -8.33
C THR A 2 -23.60 -15.24 -9.32
N GLY A 3 -23.63 -14.95 -10.63
CA GLY A 3 -23.45 -15.98 -11.66
C GLY A 3 -22.10 -16.69 -11.54
N PRO A 4 -21.91 -17.83 -12.22
CA PRO A 4 -20.63 -18.55 -12.20
C PRO A 4 -19.49 -17.61 -12.60
N GLY A 5 -18.49 -17.48 -11.73
CA GLY A 5 -17.27 -16.67 -11.96
C GLY A 5 -17.21 -15.32 -11.24
N GLY A 6 -18.27 -14.88 -10.54
CA GLY A 6 -18.21 -13.67 -9.72
C GLY A 6 -17.75 -13.95 -8.28
N ILE A 7 -17.37 -12.89 -7.58
CA ILE A 7 -16.80 -12.94 -6.23
C ILE A 7 -17.75 -12.23 -5.28
N GLU A 8 -18.14 -12.93 -4.21
CA GLU A 8 -18.92 -12.36 -3.11
C GLU A 8 -18.10 -12.46 -1.82
N LEU A 9 -17.89 -11.33 -1.14
CA LEU A 9 -17.15 -11.24 0.11
C LEU A 9 -18.00 -10.55 1.17
N VAL A 10 -18.18 -11.22 2.30
CA VAL A 10 -18.86 -10.64 3.47
C VAL A 10 -17.81 -9.95 4.33
N LEU A 11 -17.87 -8.62 4.43
CA LEU A 11 -17.01 -7.86 5.35
C LEU A 11 -17.58 -7.95 6.78
N ARG A 12 -16.70 -7.89 7.79
CA ARG A 12 -17.11 -8.04 9.20
C ARG A 12 -18.00 -6.87 9.66
N SER A 13 -17.76 -5.67 9.12
CA SER A 13 -18.48 -4.47 9.51
C SER A 13 -18.62 -3.48 8.35
N ASP A 14 -19.49 -2.50 8.52
CA ASP A 14 -19.55 -1.33 7.63
C ASP A 14 -18.28 -0.47 7.72
N HIS A 15 -17.58 -0.48 8.87
CA HIS A 15 -16.31 0.21 9.01
C HIS A 15 -15.24 -0.41 8.08
N ASP A 16 -15.15 -1.73 8.02
CA ASP A 16 -14.26 -2.45 7.09
C ASP A 16 -14.57 -2.08 5.62
N ARG A 17 -15.87 -1.97 5.29
CA ARG A 17 -16.31 -1.55 3.95
C ARG A 17 -15.90 -0.12 3.64
N LEU A 18 -16.15 0.81 4.56
CA LEU A 18 -15.82 2.23 4.40
C LEU A 18 -14.32 2.47 4.33
N ASP A 19 -13.52 1.70 5.08
CA ASP A 19 -12.07 1.75 5.02
C ASP A 19 -11.53 1.30 3.66
N LEU A 20 -12.09 0.21 3.11
CA LEU A 20 -11.74 -0.27 1.78
C LEU A 20 -12.19 0.73 0.70
N ALA A 21 -13.37 1.32 0.84
CA ALA A 21 -13.87 2.38 -0.04
C ALA A 21 -12.96 3.62 -0.01
N ALA A 22 -12.51 4.03 1.17
CA ALA A 22 -11.62 5.18 1.34
C ALA A 22 -10.24 4.93 0.72
N PHE A 23 -9.71 3.70 0.85
CA PHE A 23 -8.49 3.28 0.16
C PHE A 23 -8.66 3.34 -1.37
N CYS A 24 -9.73 2.75 -1.91
CA CYS A 24 -10.01 2.76 -3.35
C CYS A 24 -10.26 4.19 -3.88
N GLY A 25 -10.95 5.03 -3.11
CA GLY A 25 -11.21 6.42 -3.49
C GLY A 25 -9.93 7.26 -3.56
N ARG A 26 -8.96 6.99 -2.67
CA ARG A 26 -7.63 7.61 -2.74
C ARG A 26 -6.85 7.14 -3.97
N LEU A 27 -6.89 5.85 -4.27
CA LEU A 27 -6.28 5.30 -5.50
C LEU A 27 -6.88 5.93 -6.75
N ALA A 28 -8.21 5.97 -6.88
CA ALA A 28 -8.87 6.52 -8.05
C ALA A 28 -8.60 8.01 -8.27
N ARG A 29 -8.35 8.78 -7.20
CA ARG A 29 -7.91 10.18 -7.31
C ARG A 29 -6.46 10.34 -7.77
N LEU A 30 -5.61 9.34 -7.49
CA LEU A 30 -4.23 9.32 -8.00
C LEU A 30 -4.19 8.87 -9.46
N ASP A 31 -4.91 7.79 -9.76
CA ASP A 31 -5.01 7.19 -11.08
C ASP A 31 -6.33 6.39 -11.19
N PRO A 32 -7.31 6.88 -11.99
CA PRO A 32 -8.57 6.17 -12.22
C PRO A 32 -8.40 4.79 -12.89
N GLY A 33 -7.28 4.55 -13.58
CA GLY A 33 -6.95 3.29 -14.24
C GLY A 33 -6.32 2.25 -13.32
N SER A 34 -6.09 2.58 -12.04
CA SER A 34 -5.41 1.69 -11.10
C SER A 34 -6.15 0.37 -10.89
N LEU A 35 -5.36 -0.69 -10.71
CA LEU A 35 -5.84 -2.01 -10.35
C LEU A 35 -5.72 -2.23 -8.84
N VAL A 36 -6.65 -3.02 -8.29
CA VAL A 36 -6.63 -3.51 -6.92
C VAL A 36 -6.56 -5.03 -6.95
N ARG A 37 -5.48 -5.60 -6.44
CA ARG A 37 -5.36 -7.05 -6.22
C ARG A 37 -5.80 -7.39 -4.80
N LEU A 38 -6.94 -8.06 -4.68
CA LEU A 38 -7.49 -8.55 -3.44
C LEU A 38 -6.89 -9.92 -3.13
N THR A 39 -6.29 -10.03 -1.96
CA THR A 39 -5.91 -11.32 -1.38
C THR A 39 -6.65 -11.53 -0.08
N ALA A 40 -7.04 -12.77 0.22
CA ALA A 40 -7.69 -13.05 1.48
C ALA A 40 -7.20 -14.37 2.09
N VAL A 41 -6.90 -14.32 3.39
CA VAL A 41 -6.42 -15.46 4.19
C VAL A 41 -7.12 -15.38 5.54
N GLY A 42 -7.87 -16.42 5.89
CA GLY A 42 -8.71 -16.42 7.09
C GLY A 42 -9.69 -15.23 7.08
N ASP A 43 -9.70 -14.47 8.18
CA ASP A 43 -10.55 -13.29 8.38
C ASP A 43 -9.98 -11.99 7.82
N ARG A 44 -8.82 -12.03 7.15
CA ARG A 44 -8.14 -10.84 6.61
C ARG A 44 -8.34 -10.75 5.10
N LEU A 45 -8.83 -9.61 4.63
CA LEU A 45 -8.86 -9.22 3.23
C LEU A 45 -7.89 -8.06 3.02
N THR A 46 -6.89 -8.25 2.16
CA THR A 46 -5.90 -7.22 1.84
C THR A 46 -6.03 -6.80 0.38
N GLY A 47 -6.32 -5.52 0.15
CA GLY A 47 -6.23 -4.91 -1.17
C GLY A 47 -4.86 -4.32 -1.40
N TYR A 48 -4.19 -4.74 -2.47
CA TYR A 48 -2.90 -4.21 -2.93
C TYR A 48 -3.09 -3.36 -4.18
N ALA A 49 -2.33 -2.26 -4.28
CA ALA A 49 -2.28 -1.43 -5.48
C ALA A 49 -0.85 -0.91 -5.71
N ARG A 50 -0.47 -0.73 -6.98
CA ARG A 50 0.79 -0.08 -7.34
C ARG A 50 0.56 1.39 -7.54
N LEU A 51 1.51 2.20 -7.08
CA LEU A 51 1.52 3.64 -7.33
C LEU A 51 2.62 3.98 -8.35
N PRO A 52 2.55 5.13 -9.03
CA PRO A 52 3.53 5.55 -10.03
C PRO A 52 4.97 5.69 -9.51
N TRP A 53 5.16 5.72 -8.18
CA TRP A 53 6.44 5.90 -7.51
C TRP A 53 7.17 4.59 -7.22
N GLN A 54 6.96 3.56 -8.04
CA GLN A 54 7.60 2.24 -7.91
C GLN A 54 7.41 1.57 -6.54
N VAL A 55 6.28 1.87 -5.89
CA VAL A 55 5.88 1.29 -4.60
C VAL A 55 4.55 0.57 -4.71
N LEU A 56 4.38 -0.43 -3.85
CA LEU A 56 3.11 -1.08 -3.62
C LEU A 56 2.50 -0.55 -2.34
N VAL A 57 1.19 -0.36 -2.29
CA VAL A 57 0.46 -0.02 -1.07
C VAL A 57 -0.56 -1.09 -0.77
N SER A 58 -0.90 -1.26 0.52
CA SER A 58 -1.97 -2.16 0.92
C SER A 58 -2.81 -1.62 2.06
N ARG A 59 -4.11 -1.93 2.02
CA ARG A 59 -5.02 -1.85 3.16
C ARG A 59 -5.56 -3.24 3.47
N THR A 60 -5.50 -3.63 4.74
CA THR A 60 -6.14 -4.85 5.23
C THR A 60 -7.38 -4.48 6.03
N VAL A 61 -8.49 -5.16 5.76
CA VAL A 61 -9.75 -5.07 6.48
C VAL A 61 -10.20 -6.47 6.92
N HIS A 62 -11.22 -6.54 7.77
CA HIS A 62 -11.75 -7.80 8.27
C HIS A 62 -12.94 -8.29 7.45
N ARG A 63 -12.95 -9.59 7.18
CA ARG A 63 -14.04 -10.31 6.54
C ARG A 63 -14.57 -11.43 7.42
N VAL A 64 -15.74 -11.94 7.07
CA VAL A 64 -16.31 -13.17 7.61
C VAL A 64 -15.92 -14.31 6.66
N PRO A 65 -15.12 -15.29 7.11
CA PRO A 65 -14.84 -16.49 6.32
C PRO A 65 -16.13 -17.27 6.01
N ALA A 66 -16.18 -17.97 4.88
CA ALA A 66 -17.31 -18.84 4.58
C ALA A 66 -17.39 -19.97 5.61
N ALA A 67 -18.61 -20.29 6.08
CA ALA A 67 -18.82 -21.35 7.07
C ALA A 67 -18.31 -22.70 6.54
N GLY A 68 -17.53 -23.42 7.36
CA GLY A 68 -16.97 -24.71 7.00
C GLY A 68 -15.74 -24.66 6.08
N VAL A 69 -15.18 -23.48 5.81
CA VAL A 69 -13.94 -23.32 5.04
C VAL A 69 -12.85 -22.70 5.93
N ASP A 70 -11.95 -23.53 6.43
CA ASP A 70 -10.86 -23.09 7.33
C ASP A 70 -9.87 -22.13 6.64
N VAL A 71 -9.77 -22.19 5.31
CA VAL A 71 -8.92 -21.30 4.50
C VAL A 71 -9.61 -20.98 3.17
N THR A 72 -10.35 -19.88 3.08
CA THR A 72 -10.78 -19.35 1.78
C THR A 72 -9.64 -18.52 1.19
N VAL A 73 -8.95 -19.01 0.16
CA VAL A 73 -7.96 -18.20 -0.56
C VAL A 73 -8.68 -17.44 -1.67
N VAL A 74 -8.72 -16.11 -1.54
CA VAL A 74 -9.10 -15.22 -2.64
C VAL A 74 -7.81 -14.59 -3.14
N ASP A 75 -7.61 -14.59 -4.44
CA ASP A 75 -6.54 -13.86 -5.10
C ASP A 75 -7.03 -13.42 -6.47
N VAL A 76 -7.50 -12.17 -6.55
CA VAL A 76 -8.09 -11.61 -7.76
C VAL A 76 -7.66 -10.17 -7.95
N THR A 77 -7.58 -9.74 -9.19
CA THR A 77 -7.30 -8.37 -9.58
C THR A 77 -8.53 -7.79 -10.23
N VAL A 78 -8.88 -6.55 -9.86
CA VAL A 78 -10.02 -5.83 -10.42
C VAL A 78 -9.65 -4.37 -10.65
N ALA A 79 -10.44 -3.62 -11.42
CA ALA A 79 -10.26 -2.19 -11.54
C ALA A 79 -10.68 -1.46 -10.24
N VAL A 80 -10.04 -0.34 -9.93
CA VAL A 80 -10.43 0.49 -8.78
C VAL A 80 -11.87 1.00 -8.90
N ALA A 81 -12.35 1.24 -10.12
CA ALA A 81 -13.73 1.64 -10.39
C ALA A 81 -14.75 0.57 -9.95
N ASP A 82 -14.48 -0.71 -10.25
CA ASP A 82 -15.33 -1.83 -9.84
C ASP A 82 -15.34 -1.98 -8.31
N MET A 83 -14.18 -1.78 -7.66
CA MET A 83 -14.10 -1.76 -6.20
C MET A 83 -14.91 -0.63 -5.57
N LEU A 84 -14.88 0.57 -6.15
CA LEU A 84 -15.67 1.70 -5.68
C LEU A 84 -17.17 1.44 -5.84
N ALA A 85 -17.60 0.89 -6.97
CA ALA A 85 -18.98 0.49 -7.18
C ALA A 85 -19.42 -0.57 -6.15
N ALA A 86 -18.60 -1.61 -5.94
CA ALA A 86 -18.90 -2.68 -5.01
C ALA A 86 -18.95 -2.19 -3.54
N THR A 87 -18.02 -1.33 -3.13
CA THR A 87 -17.97 -0.79 -1.75
C THR A 87 -18.99 0.31 -1.50
N GLY A 88 -19.57 0.91 -2.55
CA GLY A 88 -20.63 1.92 -2.47
C GLY A 88 -21.99 1.35 -2.07
N THR A 89 -22.17 0.04 -2.12
CA THR A 89 -23.39 -0.66 -1.67
C THR A 89 -23.19 -1.35 -0.33
N PRO A 90 -24.23 -1.48 0.52
CA PRO A 90 -24.14 -2.29 1.74
C PRO A 90 -23.72 -3.74 1.43
N ALA A 91 -23.10 -4.39 2.42
CA ALA A 91 -22.59 -5.75 2.28
C ALA A 91 -23.65 -6.76 1.79
N PRO A 92 -23.24 -7.84 1.10
CA PRO A 92 -21.86 -8.25 0.84
C PRO A 92 -21.23 -7.50 -0.35
N LEU A 93 -19.89 -7.39 -0.35
CA LEU A 93 -19.12 -6.89 -1.47
C LEU A 93 -19.27 -7.87 -2.65
N ARG A 94 -19.82 -7.41 -3.77
CA ARG A 94 -20.05 -8.23 -4.97
C ARG A 94 -19.27 -7.68 -6.16
N LEU A 95 -18.46 -8.54 -6.77
CA LEU A 95 -17.76 -8.28 -8.01
C LEU A 95 -18.24 -9.29 -9.06
N GLY A 96 -18.73 -8.81 -10.19
CA GLY A 96 -19.22 -9.68 -11.27
C GLY A 96 -18.08 -10.44 -11.97
N PRO A 97 -18.38 -11.52 -12.73
CA PRO A 97 -17.36 -12.27 -13.47
C PRO A 97 -16.51 -11.41 -14.41
N GLY A 98 -17.11 -10.38 -15.02
CA GLY A 98 -16.42 -9.45 -15.92
C GLY A 98 -15.50 -8.43 -15.24
N ALA A 99 -15.51 -8.36 -13.91
CA ALA A 99 -14.65 -7.44 -13.16
C ALA A 99 -13.21 -7.98 -12.96
N VAL A 100 -12.99 -9.28 -13.20
CA VAL A 100 -11.69 -9.94 -12.99
C VAL A 100 -10.73 -9.56 -14.11
N ARG A 101 -9.56 -9.01 -13.73
CA ARG A 101 -8.51 -8.48 -14.62
C ARG A 101 -7.12 -9.04 -14.24
N ASP A 102 -7.05 -10.31 -13.83
CA ASP A 102 -5.82 -10.95 -13.33
C ASP A 102 -4.62 -10.84 -14.28
N GLY A 103 -4.86 -10.96 -15.60
CA GLY A 103 -3.82 -10.87 -16.63
C GLY A 103 -3.14 -9.50 -16.73
N GLU A 104 -3.71 -8.46 -16.13
CA GLU A 104 -3.19 -7.10 -16.16
C GLU A 104 -2.29 -6.78 -14.97
N TRP A 105 -2.32 -7.59 -13.91
CA TRP A 105 -1.44 -7.39 -12.77
C TRP A 105 0.01 -7.68 -13.16
N ARG A 106 0.91 -6.74 -12.84
CA ARG A 106 2.35 -6.90 -13.06
C ARG A 106 3.13 -6.99 -11.75
N GLY A 107 4.09 -7.91 -11.71
CA GLY A 107 5.03 -8.08 -10.60
C GLY A 107 4.46 -8.81 -9.38
N THR A 108 5.35 -9.14 -8.45
CA THR A 108 5.05 -9.97 -7.27
C THR A 108 4.43 -9.17 -6.13
N LEU A 109 3.61 -9.81 -5.30
CA LEU A 109 3.21 -9.30 -3.99
C LEU A 109 4.29 -9.54 -2.93
N PRO A 110 4.32 -8.72 -1.86
CA PRO A 110 5.16 -8.97 -0.69
C PRO A 110 4.76 -10.29 0.00
N PRO A 111 5.71 -10.96 0.68
CA PRO A 111 5.40 -12.15 1.46
C PRO A 111 4.47 -11.83 2.63
N THR A 112 3.62 -12.78 2.99
CA THR A 112 2.67 -12.64 4.11
C THR A 112 3.34 -12.80 5.48
N ALA A 113 4.49 -13.47 5.54
CA ALA A 113 5.24 -13.76 6.77
C ALA A 113 6.76 -13.53 6.59
N GLY A 114 7.53 -13.78 7.65
CA GLY A 114 8.99 -13.63 7.65
C GLY A 114 9.47 -12.17 7.75
N TRP A 115 8.65 -11.27 8.26
CA TRP A 115 9.00 -9.87 8.44
C TRP A 115 9.81 -9.66 9.72
N ARG A 116 11.05 -9.18 9.57
CA ARG A 116 11.86 -8.67 10.67
C ARG A 116 11.62 -7.17 10.83
N ARG A 117 11.17 -6.73 12.00
CA ARG A 117 11.10 -5.29 12.33
C ARG A 117 12.51 -4.76 12.56
N ILE A 118 12.84 -3.67 11.87
CA ILE A 118 14.15 -3.02 11.93
C ILE A 118 14.10 -1.81 12.85
N GLU A 119 13.12 -0.93 12.65
CA GLU A 119 13.02 0.33 13.38
C GLU A 119 11.55 0.76 13.54
N VAL A 120 11.30 1.63 14.52
CA VAL A 120 10.02 2.32 14.70
C VAL A 120 10.27 3.82 14.56
N VAL A 121 9.58 4.45 13.62
CA VAL A 121 9.79 5.84 13.23
C VAL A 121 8.53 6.65 13.54
N PRO A 122 8.60 7.74 14.32
CA PRO A 122 7.44 8.57 14.62
C PRO A 122 6.74 9.09 13.35
N VAL A 123 5.41 9.09 13.33
CA VAL A 123 4.64 9.64 12.22
C VAL A 123 4.99 11.11 11.92
N PRO A 124 5.18 12.00 12.92
CA PRO A 124 5.57 13.39 12.65
C PRO A 124 6.92 13.52 11.91
N ALA A 125 7.86 12.60 12.12
CA ALA A 125 9.15 12.63 11.43
C ALA A 125 8.99 12.29 9.94
N ILE A 126 8.15 11.30 9.63
CA ILE A 126 7.81 10.92 8.25
C ILE A 126 7.07 12.06 7.54
N ASP A 127 6.07 12.65 8.20
CA ASP A 127 5.32 13.78 7.64
C ASP A 127 6.22 15.00 7.41
N GLY A 128 7.09 15.33 8.38
CA GLY A 128 8.09 16.38 8.25
C GLY A 128 8.99 16.22 7.03
N ALA A 129 9.51 15.01 6.81
CA ALA A 129 10.35 14.69 5.65
C ALA A 129 9.57 14.86 4.33
N VAL A 130 8.32 14.39 4.28
CA VAL A 130 7.48 14.54 3.07
C VAL A 130 7.17 16.01 2.80
N ARG A 131 6.82 16.81 3.80
CA ARG A 131 6.57 18.26 3.63
C ARG A 131 7.80 18.99 3.09
N ALA A 132 9.00 18.64 3.58
CA ALA A 132 10.25 19.22 3.09
C ALA A 132 10.50 18.86 1.60
N ALA A 133 10.22 17.62 1.20
CA ALA A 133 10.31 17.19 -0.19
C ALA A 133 9.29 17.91 -1.09
N VAL A 134 8.04 18.07 -0.63
CA VAL A 134 7.01 18.82 -1.36
C VAL A 134 7.41 20.28 -1.54
N ALA A 135 7.93 20.94 -0.50
CA ALA A 135 8.43 22.31 -0.59
C ALA A 135 9.58 22.45 -1.60
N THR A 136 10.45 21.43 -1.68
CA THR A 136 11.54 21.37 -2.67
C THR A 136 10.99 21.30 -4.09
N TYR A 137 9.98 20.45 -4.33
CA TYR A 137 9.30 20.35 -5.63
C TYR A 137 8.55 21.64 -5.98
N ASP A 138 7.84 22.24 -5.03
CA ASP A 138 7.09 23.48 -5.27
C ASP A 138 8.02 24.64 -5.63
N GLY A 139 9.22 24.70 -5.04
CA GLY A 139 10.27 25.65 -5.43
C GLY A 139 10.85 25.42 -6.83
N ALA A 140 10.63 24.24 -7.42
CA ALA A 140 10.98 23.91 -8.79
C ALA A 140 9.82 24.08 -9.79
N ARG A 141 8.62 24.36 -9.29
CA ARG A 141 7.43 24.45 -10.13
C ARG A 141 7.56 25.59 -11.14
N GLY A 142 7.19 25.30 -12.39
CA GLY A 142 7.28 26.25 -13.51
C GLY A 142 8.68 26.36 -14.14
N ARG A 143 9.68 25.66 -13.60
CA ARG A 143 10.99 25.53 -14.27
C ARG A 143 10.95 24.42 -15.33
N PRO A 144 11.79 24.47 -16.37
CA PRO A 144 11.86 23.42 -17.39
C PRO A 144 12.26 22.04 -16.85
N ASP A 145 12.94 22.00 -15.69
CA ASP A 145 13.44 20.78 -15.04
C ASP A 145 12.50 20.23 -13.95
N ALA A 146 11.30 20.79 -13.77
CA ALA A 146 10.41 20.47 -12.65
C ALA A 146 10.09 18.97 -12.52
N ASP A 147 9.87 18.27 -13.64
CA ASP A 147 9.57 16.84 -13.65
C ASP A 147 10.79 15.99 -13.29
N VAL A 148 11.99 16.41 -13.72
CA VAL A 148 13.25 15.76 -13.36
C VAL A 148 13.53 15.93 -11.87
N VAL A 149 13.28 17.12 -11.32
CA VAL A 149 13.39 17.40 -9.89
C VAL A 149 12.41 16.54 -9.10
N ALA A 150 11.15 16.44 -9.56
CA ALA A 150 10.15 15.60 -8.92
C ALA A 150 10.60 14.14 -8.84
N ALA A 151 11.03 13.58 -9.98
CA ALA A 151 11.53 12.21 -10.04
C ALA A 151 12.73 12.00 -9.10
N THR A 152 13.71 12.90 -9.15
CA THR A 152 14.91 12.85 -8.31
C THR A 152 14.58 12.92 -6.81
N VAL A 153 13.67 13.82 -6.43
CA VAL A 153 13.21 13.93 -5.04
C VAL A 153 12.51 12.66 -4.59
N LEU A 154 11.69 12.04 -5.45
CA LEU A 154 10.95 10.81 -5.12
C LEU A 154 11.88 9.60 -5.00
N ASP A 155 12.93 9.52 -5.82
CA ASP A 155 13.92 8.43 -5.78
C ASP A 155 14.96 8.60 -4.66
N HIS A 156 15.02 9.78 -4.04
CA HIS A 156 15.95 10.07 -2.95
C HIS A 156 15.76 9.10 -1.77
N ALA A 157 16.88 8.59 -1.24
CA ALA A 157 16.92 7.77 -0.03
C ALA A 157 16.52 8.58 1.21
N ALA A 158 15.22 8.59 1.53
CA ALA A 158 14.64 9.47 2.54
C ALA A 158 14.72 8.93 3.97
N LEU A 159 14.68 7.61 4.14
CA LEU A 159 14.69 6.98 5.45
C LEU A 159 15.56 5.73 5.41
N THR A 160 16.65 5.76 6.18
CA THR A 160 17.53 4.62 6.39
C THR A 160 17.25 4.06 7.78
N ALA A 161 16.59 2.91 7.83
CA ALA A 161 16.35 2.19 9.07
C ALA A 161 17.47 1.17 9.32
N SER A 162 17.89 1.01 10.57
CA SER A 162 18.92 0.02 10.93
C SER A 162 18.71 -0.57 12.32
N ASP A 163 18.95 -1.87 12.46
CA ASP A 163 19.00 -2.56 13.76
C ASP A 163 20.43 -2.99 14.15
N GLY A 164 21.44 -2.40 13.48
CA GLY A 164 22.86 -2.70 13.68
C GLY A 164 23.35 -3.96 12.97
N GLN A 165 22.46 -4.81 12.44
CA GLN A 165 22.81 -5.99 11.65
C GLN A 165 22.34 -5.86 10.21
N VAL A 166 21.17 -5.25 10.02
CA VAL A 166 20.55 -5.04 8.72
C VAL A 166 20.17 -3.58 8.60
N SER A 167 20.49 -2.99 7.45
CA SER A 167 19.96 -1.69 7.04
C SER A 167 18.96 -1.84 5.90
N VAL A 168 17.95 -0.97 5.91
CA VAL A 168 16.88 -0.87 4.92
C VAL A 168 16.71 0.58 4.54
N VAL A 169 16.62 0.86 3.24
CA VAL A 169 16.42 2.21 2.73
C VAL A 169 15.02 2.30 2.12
N LEU A 170 14.25 3.30 2.55
CA LEU A 170 12.98 3.66 1.93
C LEU A 170 13.16 4.95 1.13
N PRO A 171 12.80 4.97 -0.17
CA PRO A 171 12.85 6.18 -0.97
C PRO A 171 11.76 7.15 -0.53
N MET A 172 11.91 8.44 -0.86
CA MET A 172 10.92 9.47 -0.56
C MET A 172 9.55 9.13 -1.17
N GLY A 173 9.52 8.49 -2.34
CA GLY A 173 8.30 7.97 -2.97
C GLY A 173 7.51 7.02 -2.07
N ALA A 174 8.16 6.25 -1.19
CA ALA A 174 7.49 5.39 -0.23
C ALA A 174 6.84 6.19 0.92
N LEU A 175 7.51 7.23 1.42
CA LEU A 175 6.97 8.11 2.45
C LEU A 175 5.82 8.97 1.90
N TYR A 176 6.02 9.52 0.69
CA TYR A 176 5.01 10.28 -0.04
C TYR A 176 3.76 9.43 -0.32
N ALA A 177 3.93 8.16 -0.71
CA ALA A 177 2.82 7.23 -0.86
C ALA A 177 2.04 7.05 0.44
N ALA A 178 2.70 6.92 1.59
CA ALA A 178 2.02 6.81 2.88
C ALA A 178 1.18 8.06 3.19
N GLN A 179 1.69 9.26 2.88
CA GLN A 179 0.95 10.51 3.03
C GLN A 179 -0.24 10.59 2.05
N ARG A 180 -0.01 10.36 0.75
CA ARG A 180 -1.05 10.43 -0.30
C ARG A 180 -2.17 9.41 -0.10
N MET A 181 -1.85 8.26 0.48
CA MET A 181 -2.83 7.24 0.87
C MET A 181 -3.44 7.46 2.25
N ALA A 182 -3.15 8.60 2.91
CA ALA A 182 -3.61 8.95 4.25
C ALA A 182 -3.32 7.88 5.30
N PHE A 183 -2.24 7.10 5.12
CA PHE A 183 -1.88 6.02 6.03
C PHE A 183 -1.34 6.50 7.37
N LEU A 184 -0.84 7.74 7.40
CA LEU A 184 -0.31 8.41 8.59
C LEU A 184 -1.40 8.89 9.56
N GLY A 185 -2.67 8.93 9.13
CA GLY A 185 -3.81 9.40 9.92
C GLY A 185 -4.20 10.85 9.64
N PRO A 186 -5.25 11.36 10.34
CA PRO A 186 -5.85 12.67 10.05
C PRO A 186 -5.01 13.87 10.52
N ASP A 187 -4.23 13.72 11.60
CA ASP A 187 -3.27 14.72 12.07
C ASP A 187 -1.89 14.05 12.23
N PRO A 188 -1.12 13.92 11.13
CA PRO A 188 0.18 13.28 11.19
C PRO A 188 1.22 14.13 11.93
N SER A 189 1.07 15.46 11.97
CA SER A 189 2.01 16.37 12.60
C SER A 189 1.98 16.34 14.13
N GLY A 190 0.79 16.17 14.71
CA GLY A 190 0.56 16.03 16.16
C GLY A 190 0.48 14.58 16.63
N SER A 191 0.67 13.60 15.74
CA SER A 191 0.48 12.18 16.06
C SER A 191 1.51 11.66 17.05
N ALA A 192 1.03 11.01 18.12
CA ALA A 192 1.87 10.22 19.03
C ALA A 192 2.14 8.79 18.53
N VAL A 193 1.61 8.42 17.36
CA VAL A 193 1.75 7.09 16.78
C VAL A 193 3.04 7.01 15.95
N ALA A 194 3.54 5.80 15.74
CA ALA A 194 4.72 5.53 14.94
C ALA A 194 4.45 4.50 13.84
N CYS A 195 5.26 4.55 12.81
CA CYS A 195 5.32 3.55 11.74
C CYS A 195 6.42 2.53 12.06
N ALA A 196 6.20 1.27 11.72
CA ALA A 196 7.23 0.24 11.81
C ALA A 196 7.89 0.02 10.44
N VAL A 197 9.22 0.10 10.40
CA VAL A 197 10.02 -0.31 9.23
C VAL A 197 10.40 -1.77 9.41
N SER A 198 10.17 -2.58 8.38
CA SER A 198 10.44 -4.02 8.41
C SER A 198 11.03 -4.50 7.09
N ARG A 199 11.73 -5.65 7.13
CA ARG A 199 12.28 -6.32 5.94
C ARG A 199 11.84 -7.78 5.84
N SER A 200 11.65 -8.26 4.62
CA SER A 200 11.57 -9.68 4.29
C SER A 200 12.14 -9.93 2.88
N GLY A 201 13.29 -10.60 2.80
CA GLY A 201 14.03 -10.78 1.54
C GLY A 201 14.35 -9.43 0.87
N PRO A 202 13.95 -9.22 -0.40
CA PRO A 202 14.14 -7.95 -1.11
C PRO A 202 13.09 -6.89 -0.74
N TRP A 203 12.12 -7.18 0.14
CA TRP A 203 11.07 -6.23 0.48
C TRP A 203 11.40 -5.43 1.72
N ALA A 204 11.24 -4.11 1.59
CA ALA A 204 11.08 -3.18 2.70
C ALA A 204 9.60 -2.86 2.87
N ARG A 205 9.15 -2.68 4.11
CA ARG A 205 7.79 -2.25 4.44
C ARG A 205 7.81 -1.11 5.44
N LEU A 206 7.09 -0.05 5.12
CA LEU A 206 6.62 0.95 6.07
C LEU A 206 5.19 0.60 6.48
N ALA A 207 5.02 0.04 7.67
CA ALA A 207 3.71 -0.24 8.25
C ALA A 207 3.25 0.98 9.05
N ALA A 208 2.29 1.72 8.52
CA ALA A 208 1.68 2.89 9.11
C ALA A 208 0.32 2.54 9.73
N PRO A 209 -0.29 3.42 10.56
CA PRO A 209 -1.51 3.10 11.29
C PRO A 209 -2.68 2.65 10.41
N TYR A 210 -2.85 3.26 9.24
CA TYR A 210 -3.96 2.96 8.33
C TYR A 210 -3.57 2.17 7.08
N GLY A 211 -2.34 1.68 6.96
CA GLY A 211 -1.95 0.87 5.80
C GLY A 211 -0.45 0.59 5.74
N SER A 212 -0.01 -0.07 4.69
CA SER A 212 1.40 -0.38 4.49
C SER A 212 1.86 0.06 3.11
N VAL A 213 3.08 0.57 3.05
CA VAL A 213 3.81 0.82 1.81
C VAL A 213 4.95 -0.19 1.72
N TYR A 214 5.15 -0.77 0.54
CA TYR A 214 6.21 -1.73 0.27
C TYR A 214 7.06 -1.22 -0.88
N HIS A 215 8.35 -1.38 -0.71
CA HIS A 215 9.34 -1.07 -1.72
C HIS A 215 10.25 -2.28 -1.89
N ARG A 216 10.57 -2.61 -3.15
CA ARG A 216 11.58 -3.63 -3.41
C ARG A 216 12.93 -2.95 -3.35
N GLN A 217 13.76 -3.38 -2.42
CA GLN A 217 15.16 -3.03 -2.39
C GLN A 217 15.82 -3.59 -3.65
N ASP A 218 16.65 -2.78 -4.29
CA ASP A 218 17.64 -3.33 -5.20
C ASP A 218 18.55 -4.27 -4.43
N PRO A 219 19.03 -5.37 -5.05
CA PRO A 219 20.06 -6.18 -4.44
C PRO A 219 21.27 -5.28 -4.20
N GLY A 220 21.48 -4.86 -2.95
CA GLY A 220 22.69 -4.17 -2.55
C GLY A 220 23.91 -5.01 -2.93
N PRO A 221 25.09 -4.38 -3.10
CA PRO A 221 26.30 -5.12 -3.42
C PRO A 221 26.52 -6.23 -2.37
N VAL A 222 26.68 -7.47 -2.84
CA VAL A 222 27.06 -8.58 -1.99
C VAL A 222 28.51 -8.33 -1.56
N LEU A 223 28.71 -7.83 -0.33
CA LEU A 223 30.02 -7.79 0.28
C LEU A 223 30.47 -9.24 0.49
N ARG A 224 31.40 -9.70 -0.35
CA ARG A 224 32.10 -10.96 -0.12
C ARG A 224 33.07 -10.75 1.04
N PRO A 225 33.13 -11.64 2.04
CA PRO A 225 34.23 -11.62 2.98
C PRO A 225 35.54 -11.85 2.19
N GLY A 226 36.50 -10.95 2.41
CA GLY A 226 37.87 -11.07 1.91
C GLY A 226 38.70 -12.03 2.74
#